data_AF-A0A166HMX6-F1
#
_entry.id   AF-A0A166HMX6-F1
#
_cell.length_a   1.000
_cell.length_b   1.000
_cell.length_c   1.000
_cell.angle_alpha   90.00
_cell.angle_beta   90.00
_cell.angle_gamma   90.00
#
_symmetry.space_group_name_H-M   'P 1'
#
loop_
_entity.id
_entity.type
_entity.pdbx_description
1 polymer ?
#
loop_
_entity_poly.entity_id
_entity_poly.type
_entity_poly.pdbx_seq_one_letter_code
_entity_poly.pdbx_strand_id
1 'polypeptide(L)'
;MQLFSAEVNMADNQTQSIERDKFLTMAVNILHRAFIEAPRTDAKNLFKQVAEGKAVPLTKVEMEDKSVVRFDLALDHSEYPGTLNYSAFRTSLATTLGNLVNALQNKQNIPSFTAQNQPNNQIIGITGVTVEDDVASVMVLSVQTADREAAVLLRPMYLDYDQFQRSQQQAEGGESTA
;
A
#
# COMPACT_ATOMS: atom_id res chain seq x y z
N MET A 1 -16.41 -32.62 33.68
CA MET A 1 -15.75 -32.55 32.36
C MET A 1 -16.59 -31.62 31.52
N GLN A 2 -16.22 -30.36 31.43
CA GLN A 2 -17.02 -29.30 30.80
C GLN A 2 -16.57 -29.16 29.35
N LEU A 3 -17.50 -29.37 28.42
CA LEU A 3 -17.34 -29.10 26.98
C LEU A 3 -17.34 -27.57 26.79
N PHE A 4 -16.25 -27.02 26.25
CA PHE A 4 -16.23 -25.65 25.77
C PHE A 4 -16.78 -25.62 24.34
N SER A 5 -17.92 -24.97 24.16
CA SER A 5 -18.44 -24.55 22.87
C SER A 5 -17.52 -23.47 22.29
N ALA A 6 -17.05 -23.65 21.07
CA ALA A 6 -16.47 -22.57 20.29
C ALA A 6 -17.60 -21.84 19.56
N GLU A 7 -18.11 -20.76 20.15
CA GLU A 7 -18.81 -19.73 19.38
C GLU A 7 -17.75 -18.97 18.55
N VAL A 8 -17.76 -19.19 17.24
CA VAL A 8 -16.99 -18.38 16.29
C VAL A 8 -17.81 -17.12 16.00
N ASN A 9 -17.40 -15.99 16.58
CA ASN A 9 -17.95 -14.67 16.29
C ASN A 9 -17.70 -14.30 14.81
N MET A 10 -18.68 -14.51 13.94
CA MET A 10 -18.68 -13.99 12.56
C MET A 10 -18.83 -12.45 12.48
N ALA A 11 -19.07 -11.76 13.61
CA ALA A 11 -19.25 -10.30 13.67
C ALA A 11 -17.94 -9.49 13.79
N ASP A 12 -16.88 -10.08 14.35
CA ASP A 12 -15.62 -9.35 14.60
C ASP A 12 -14.76 -9.19 13.34
N ASN A 13 -14.73 -10.20 12.46
CA ASN A 13 -13.91 -10.16 11.25
C ASN A 13 -14.48 -9.20 10.18
N GLN A 14 -15.81 -9.06 10.10
CA GLN A 14 -16.46 -8.15 9.15
C GLN A 14 -16.23 -6.69 9.52
N THR A 15 -16.31 -6.34 10.81
CA THR A 15 -16.05 -4.97 11.29
C THR A 15 -14.60 -4.56 11.03
N GLN A 16 -13.66 -5.46 11.34
CA GLN A 16 -12.23 -5.25 11.04
C GLN A 16 -11.96 -5.08 9.53
N SER A 17 -12.67 -5.83 8.68
CA SER A 17 -12.59 -5.69 7.22
C SER A 17 -13.12 -4.33 6.74
N ILE A 18 -14.25 -3.87 7.27
CA ILE A 18 -14.85 -2.56 6.90
C ILE A 18 -13.94 -1.41 7.33
N GLU A 19 -13.37 -1.48 8.54
CA GLU A 19 -12.42 -0.47 9.04
C GLU A 19 -11.15 -0.41 8.18
N ARG A 20 -10.66 -1.58 7.76
CA ARG A 20 -9.52 -1.69 6.84
C ARG A 20 -9.82 -1.10 5.46
N ASP A 21 -10.97 -1.39 4.87
CA ASP A 21 -11.34 -0.87 3.55
C ASP A 21 -11.54 0.65 3.57
N LYS A 22 -12.14 1.18 4.64
CA LYS A 22 -12.22 2.62 4.89
C LYS A 22 -10.83 3.24 4.97
N PHE A 23 -9.92 2.63 5.73
CA PHE A 23 -8.55 3.09 5.84
C PHE A 23 -7.81 3.09 4.48
N LEU A 24 -7.89 1.99 3.72
CA LEU A 24 -7.26 1.90 2.40
C LEU A 24 -7.84 2.93 1.42
N THR A 25 -9.14 3.18 1.50
CA THR A 25 -9.80 4.24 0.72
C THR A 25 -9.24 5.62 1.08
N MET A 26 -9.02 5.91 2.36
CA MET A 26 -8.38 7.16 2.79
C MET A 26 -6.94 7.26 2.27
N ALA A 27 -6.14 6.21 2.40
CA ALA A 27 -4.76 6.18 1.91
C ALA A 27 -4.69 6.44 0.40
N VAL A 28 -5.55 5.79 -0.38
CA VAL A 28 -5.69 6.02 -1.83
C VAL A 28 -6.01 7.49 -2.12
N ASN A 29 -7.02 8.05 -1.46
CA ASN A 29 -7.44 9.42 -1.70
C ASN A 29 -6.35 10.45 -1.34
N ILE A 30 -5.62 10.21 -0.26
CA ILE A 30 -4.50 11.07 0.16
C ILE A 30 -3.39 11.05 -0.91
N LEU A 31 -2.98 9.86 -1.36
CA LEU A 31 -1.92 9.73 -2.37
C LEU A 31 -2.37 10.25 -3.74
N HIS A 32 -3.61 10.01 -4.13
CA HIS A 32 -4.21 10.53 -5.36
C HIS A 32 -4.20 12.06 -5.37
N ARG A 33 -4.65 12.69 -4.28
CA ARG A 33 -4.59 14.16 -4.13
C ARG A 33 -3.16 14.68 -4.21
N ALA A 34 -2.23 14.03 -3.51
CA ALA A 34 -0.84 14.49 -3.40
C ALA A 34 -0.05 14.44 -4.72
N PHE A 35 -0.31 13.46 -5.59
CA PHE A 35 0.51 13.22 -6.79
C PHE A 35 -0.23 13.23 -8.12
N ILE A 36 -1.54 13.01 -8.12
CA ILE A 36 -2.34 12.91 -9.35
C ILE A 36 -3.09 14.20 -9.62
N GLU A 37 -3.77 14.75 -8.60
CA GLU A 37 -4.56 15.99 -8.70
C GLU A 37 -3.76 17.26 -8.43
N ALA A 38 -2.74 17.19 -7.55
CA ALA A 38 -1.93 18.34 -7.21
C ALA A 38 -1.23 18.96 -8.43
N PRO A 39 -0.95 20.28 -8.42
CA PRO A 39 -0.15 20.92 -9.45
C PRO A 39 1.17 20.18 -9.68
N ARG A 40 1.56 20.01 -10.94
CA ARG A 40 2.75 19.22 -11.34
C ARG A 40 4.02 19.63 -10.59
N THR A 41 4.19 20.92 -10.32
CA THR A 41 5.33 21.47 -9.59
C THR A 41 5.37 20.96 -8.15
N ASP A 42 4.24 20.98 -7.45
CA ASP A 42 4.13 20.59 -6.04
C ASP A 42 4.35 19.09 -5.87
N ALA A 43 3.67 18.30 -6.70
CA ALA A 43 3.82 16.85 -6.71
C ALA A 43 5.27 16.41 -7.06
N LYS A 44 5.93 17.10 -8.00
CA LYS A 44 7.34 16.85 -8.32
C LYS A 44 8.28 17.23 -7.17
N ASN A 45 7.99 18.32 -6.46
CA ASN A 45 8.78 18.73 -5.29
C ASN A 45 8.61 17.75 -4.13
N LEU A 46 7.39 17.25 -3.91
CA LEU A 46 7.13 16.20 -2.94
C LEU A 46 7.85 14.90 -3.31
N PHE A 47 7.77 14.47 -4.57
CA PHE A 47 8.49 13.30 -5.08
C PHE A 47 10.00 13.41 -4.83
N LYS A 48 10.62 14.55 -5.15
CA LYS A 48 12.07 14.75 -4.91
C LYS A 48 12.44 14.52 -3.45
N GLN A 49 11.66 15.07 -2.52
CA GLN A 49 11.93 14.91 -1.09
C GLN A 49 11.88 13.45 -0.66
N VAL A 50 10.86 12.69 -1.08
CA VAL A 50 10.75 11.29 -0.70
C VAL A 50 11.74 10.38 -1.44
N ALA A 51 12.11 10.73 -2.68
CA ALA A 51 13.16 10.03 -3.43
C ALA A 51 14.56 10.23 -2.81
N GLU A 52 14.79 11.35 -2.12
CA GLU A 52 15.97 11.61 -1.29
C GLU A 52 15.94 10.84 0.06
N GLY A 53 14.92 10.01 0.30
CA GLY A 53 14.77 9.20 1.51
C GLY A 53 14.10 9.92 2.69
N LYS A 54 13.51 11.10 2.48
CA LYS A 54 12.81 11.83 3.54
C LYS A 54 11.42 11.24 3.79
N ALA A 55 11.03 11.19 5.06
CA ALA A 55 9.62 11.09 5.45
C ALA A 55 9.00 12.49 5.49
N VAL A 56 7.95 12.72 4.72
CA VAL A 56 7.31 14.04 4.56
C VAL A 56 5.88 13.99 5.07
N PRO A 57 5.47 14.88 5.99
CA PRO A 57 4.07 14.98 6.40
C PRO A 57 3.18 15.39 5.23
N LEU A 58 2.09 14.66 5.00
CA LEU A 58 1.10 14.97 3.96
C LEU A 58 -0.08 15.76 4.51
N THR A 59 -0.74 15.22 5.53
CA THR A 59 -1.99 15.80 6.04
C THR A 59 -2.32 15.28 7.44
N LYS A 60 -3.35 15.87 8.05
CA LYS A 60 -4.00 15.38 9.26
C LYS A 60 -5.46 15.11 8.94
N VAL A 61 -5.95 13.97 9.39
CA VAL A 61 -7.36 13.57 9.22
C VAL A 61 -7.99 13.50 10.60
N GLU A 62 -9.11 14.19 10.78
CA GLU A 62 -9.97 14.02 11.94
C GLU A 62 -10.86 12.80 11.71
N MET A 63 -10.82 11.85 12.63
CA MET A 63 -11.57 10.61 12.61
C MET A 63 -12.98 10.83 13.19
N GLU A 64 -13.88 9.85 13.01
CA GLU A 64 -15.26 9.92 13.50
C GLU A 64 -15.34 10.14 15.03
N ASP A 65 -14.35 9.66 15.78
CA ASP A 65 -14.22 9.82 17.24
C ASP A 65 -13.53 11.14 17.66
N LYS A 66 -13.29 12.05 16.71
CA LYS A 66 -12.55 13.31 16.86
C LYS A 66 -11.05 13.17 17.15
N SER A 67 -10.51 11.95 17.12
CA SER A 67 -9.06 11.77 17.13
C SER A 67 -8.46 12.32 15.84
N VAL A 68 -7.23 12.83 15.91
CA VAL A 68 -6.52 13.37 14.75
C VAL A 68 -5.35 12.46 14.42
N VAL A 69 -5.37 11.90 13.20
CA VAL A 69 -4.30 11.04 12.68
C VAL A 69 -3.47 11.83 11.66
N ARG A 70 -2.15 11.89 11.87
CA ARG A 70 -1.20 12.45 10.90
C ARG A 70 -0.84 11.38 9.87
N PHE A 71 -0.88 11.74 8.60
CA PHE A 71 -0.39 10.89 7.52
C PHE A 71 0.93 11.46 7.01
N ASP A 72 1.97 10.63 7.05
CA ASP A 72 3.29 10.90 6.53
C ASP A 72 3.53 10.04 5.28
N LEU A 73 4.48 10.45 4.44
CA LEU A 73 4.85 9.77 3.21
C LEU A 73 6.34 9.49 3.17
N ALA A 74 6.72 8.29 2.77
CA ALA A 74 8.08 7.94 2.35
C ALA A 74 8.02 7.18 1.02
N LEU A 75 9.18 6.91 0.43
CA LEU A 75 9.32 6.11 -0.79
C LEU A 75 10.46 5.12 -0.59
N ASP A 76 10.22 3.86 -0.94
CA ASP A 76 11.28 2.87 -1.13
C ASP A 76 11.42 2.58 -2.63
N HIS A 77 12.52 3.04 -3.22
CA HIS A 77 12.83 2.81 -4.62
C HIS A 77 14.11 2.01 -4.83
N SER A 78 14.58 1.32 -3.78
CA SER A 78 15.80 0.51 -3.81
C SER A 78 15.81 -0.55 -4.91
N GLU A 79 14.63 -1.12 -5.21
CA GLU A 79 14.45 -2.14 -6.26
C GLU A 79 13.98 -1.55 -7.60
N TYR A 80 13.91 -0.22 -7.75
CA TYR A 80 13.58 0.37 -9.03
C TYR A 80 14.77 0.20 -10.01
N PRO A 81 14.54 -0.28 -11.23
CA PRO A 81 15.61 -0.45 -12.19
C PRO A 81 16.13 0.90 -12.70
N GLY A 82 17.35 1.24 -12.30
CA GLY A 82 18.02 2.48 -12.71
C GLY A 82 17.55 3.71 -11.93
N THR A 83 17.49 4.86 -12.61
CA THR A 83 17.15 6.13 -11.95
C THR A 83 15.67 6.43 -12.05
N LEU A 84 14.97 6.40 -10.91
CA LEU A 84 13.55 6.73 -10.85
C LEU A 84 13.30 8.21 -11.15
N ASN A 85 12.55 8.48 -12.23
CA ASN A 85 12.10 9.82 -12.57
C ASN A 85 10.65 10.06 -12.09
N TYR A 86 10.21 11.33 -12.04
CA TYR A 86 8.86 11.67 -11.54
C TYR A 86 7.74 11.10 -12.41
N SER A 87 7.92 11.05 -13.74
CA SER A 87 6.89 10.51 -14.63
C SER A 87 6.72 9.01 -14.41
N ALA A 88 7.81 8.26 -14.32
CA ALA A 88 7.84 6.83 -14.00
C ALA A 88 7.13 6.53 -12.68
N PHE A 89 7.53 7.26 -11.62
CA PHE A 89 6.92 7.16 -10.30
C PHE A 89 5.41 7.42 -10.35
N ARG A 90 5.00 8.52 -11.00
CA ARG A 90 3.58 8.90 -11.08
C ARG A 90 2.77 7.84 -11.81
N THR A 91 3.30 7.25 -12.88
CA THR A 91 2.66 6.16 -13.61
C THR A 91 2.53 4.91 -12.73
N SER A 92 3.61 4.48 -12.07
CA SER A 92 3.60 3.33 -11.15
C SER A 92 2.58 3.52 -10.02
N LEU A 93 2.57 4.70 -9.41
CA LEU A 93 1.63 5.03 -8.34
C LEU A 93 0.18 5.04 -8.85
N ALA A 94 -0.09 5.70 -9.98
CA ALA A 94 -1.43 5.74 -10.57
C ALA A 94 -1.97 4.34 -10.88
N THR A 95 -1.13 3.47 -11.47
CA THR A 95 -1.49 2.06 -11.73
C THR A 95 -1.79 1.31 -10.44
N THR A 96 -0.93 1.45 -9.42
CA THR A 96 -1.11 0.78 -8.12
C THR A 96 -2.40 1.24 -7.43
N LEU A 97 -2.65 2.55 -7.39
CA LEU A 97 -3.86 3.12 -6.80
C LEU A 97 -5.12 2.70 -7.57
N GLY A 98 -5.07 2.69 -8.90
CA GLY A 98 -6.18 2.24 -9.74
C GLY A 98 -6.54 0.78 -9.50
N ASN A 99 -5.53 -0.09 -9.41
CA ASN A 99 -5.73 -1.51 -9.08
C ASN A 99 -6.33 -1.68 -7.68
N LEU A 100 -5.87 -0.89 -6.70
CA LEU A 100 -6.40 -0.94 -5.34
C LEU A 100 -7.86 -0.46 -5.26
N VAL A 101 -8.20 0.61 -5.99
CA VAL A 101 -9.59 1.09 -6.12
C VAL A 101 -10.47 0.00 -6.73
N ASN A 102 -10.01 -0.65 -7.80
CA ASN A 102 -10.75 -1.73 -8.44
C ASN A 102 -10.99 -2.90 -7.47
N ALA A 103 -9.99 -3.29 -6.69
CA ALA A 103 -10.13 -4.35 -5.69
C ALA A 103 -11.14 -3.98 -4.61
N LEU A 104 -11.08 -2.75 -4.08
CA LEU A 104 -12.02 -2.23 -3.08
C LEU A 104 -13.46 -2.17 -3.61
N GLN A 105 -13.66 -1.63 -4.81
CA GLN A 105 -14.98 -1.51 -5.43
C GLN A 105 -15.63 -2.88 -5.71
N ASN A 106 -14.81 -3.85 -6.13
CA ASN A 106 -15.25 -5.21 -6.41
C ASN A 106 -15.32 -6.09 -5.16
N LYS A 107 -15.04 -5.54 -3.97
CA LYS A 107 -14.99 -6.28 -2.69
C LYS A 107 -14.12 -7.53 -2.76
N GLN A 108 -13.02 -7.44 -3.52
CA GLN A 108 -12.06 -8.54 -3.63
C GLN A 108 -11.36 -8.73 -2.28
N ASN A 109 -10.94 -9.96 -2.00
CA ASN A 109 -10.05 -10.18 -0.87
C ASN A 109 -8.70 -9.50 -1.17
N ILE A 110 -8.38 -8.44 -0.43
CA ILE A 110 -7.09 -7.75 -0.57
C ILE A 110 -6.10 -8.44 0.38
N PRO A 111 -5.08 -9.16 -0.12
CA PRO A 111 -4.07 -9.74 0.75
C PRO A 111 -3.24 -8.64 1.41
N SER A 112 -2.74 -8.95 2.61
CA SER A 112 -1.76 -8.11 3.28
C SER A 112 -0.70 -8.95 3.96
N PHE A 113 0.54 -8.50 3.90
CA PHE A 113 1.68 -9.22 4.42
C PHE A 113 2.37 -8.39 5.50
N THR A 114 2.70 -9.04 6.61
CA THR A 114 3.45 -8.44 7.72
C THR A 114 4.64 -9.33 8.02
N ALA A 115 5.84 -8.78 8.05
CA ALA A 115 7.00 -9.55 8.47
C ALA A 115 6.92 -9.83 9.98
N GLN A 116 7.27 -11.05 10.42
CA GLN A 116 7.22 -11.44 11.84
C GLN A 116 7.99 -10.49 12.78
N ASN A 117 8.99 -9.78 12.26
CA ASN A 117 9.83 -8.85 13.02
C ASN A 117 9.43 -7.37 12.87
N GLN A 118 8.38 -7.06 12.10
CA GLN A 118 7.88 -5.69 11.88
C GLN A 118 6.33 -5.69 11.91
N PRO A 119 5.71 -5.96 13.07
CA PRO A 119 4.25 -6.13 13.17
C PRO A 119 3.47 -4.88 12.72
N ASN A 120 4.10 -3.71 12.86
CA ASN A 120 3.49 -2.42 12.52
C ASN A 120 3.63 -2.07 11.05
N ASN A 121 4.31 -2.89 10.24
CA ASN A 121 4.51 -2.64 8.81
C ASN A 121 3.73 -3.66 7.99
N GLN A 122 2.67 -3.19 7.33
CA GLN A 122 1.78 -4.01 6.54
C GLN A 122 1.92 -3.66 5.05
N ILE A 123 2.33 -4.64 4.24
CA ILE A 123 2.38 -4.53 2.78
C ILE A 123 1.01 -4.94 2.23
N ILE A 124 0.41 -4.07 1.42
CA ILE A 124 -0.85 -4.33 0.72
C ILE A 124 -0.53 -5.05 -0.59
N GLY A 125 -1.05 -6.26 -0.76
CA GLY A 125 -0.67 -7.15 -1.87
C GLY A 125 -1.28 -6.79 -3.23
N ILE A 126 -1.82 -5.59 -3.40
CA ILE A 126 -2.22 -5.09 -4.72
C ILE A 126 -1.03 -4.43 -5.36
N THR A 127 -0.60 -4.98 -6.50
CA THR A 127 0.58 -4.50 -7.23
C THR A 127 0.18 -3.59 -8.39
N GLY A 128 0.97 -2.54 -8.63
CA GLY A 128 1.00 -1.85 -9.92
C GLY A 128 2.20 -2.31 -10.74
N VAL A 129 1.96 -2.93 -11.88
CA VAL A 129 3.01 -3.31 -12.84
C VAL A 129 3.03 -2.28 -13.95
N THR A 130 4.20 -1.70 -14.21
CA THR A 130 4.41 -0.73 -15.29
C THR A 130 5.63 -1.09 -16.11
N VAL A 131 5.63 -0.69 -17.39
CA VAL A 131 6.76 -0.85 -18.30
C VAL A 131 7.16 0.52 -18.81
N GLU A 132 8.42 0.89 -18.64
CA GLU A 132 9.04 2.10 -19.18
C GLU A 132 10.34 1.71 -19.88
N ASP A 133 10.51 2.13 -21.13
CA ASP A 133 11.67 1.77 -21.97
C ASP A 133 11.99 0.26 -21.98
N ASP A 134 10.96 -0.57 -22.14
CA ASP A 134 11.01 -2.05 -22.11
C ASP A 134 11.45 -2.66 -20.77
N VAL A 135 11.56 -1.84 -19.72
CA VAL A 135 11.90 -2.29 -18.37
C VAL A 135 10.64 -2.31 -17.51
N ALA A 136 10.30 -3.50 -17.02
CA ALA A 136 9.17 -3.68 -16.13
C ALA A 136 9.54 -3.32 -14.68
N SER A 137 8.59 -2.77 -13.94
CA SER A 137 8.70 -2.44 -12.52
C SER A 137 7.41 -2.81 -11.79
N VAL A 138 7.54 -3.22 -10.54
CA VAL A 138 6.41 -3.58 -9.69
C VAL A 138 6.42 -2.69 -8.46
N MET A 139 5.30 -2.01 -8.21
CA MET A 139 5.08 -1.21 -7.01
C MET A 139 3.99 -1.83 -6.13
N VAL A 140 4.18 -1.74 -4.82
CA VAL A 140 3.17 -2.03 -3.79
C VAL A 140 3.05 -0.84 -2.83
N LEU A 141 1.97 -0.80 -2.06
CA LEU A 141 1.81 0.13 -0.95
C LEU A 141 2.09 -0.58 0.37
N SER A 142 2.99 -0.02 1.17
CA SER A 142 3.18 -0.39 2.57
C SER A 142 2.60 0.68 3.48
N VAL A 143 2.05 0.23 4.60
CA VAL A 143 1.44 1.06 5.63
C VAL A 143 2.14 0.75 6.94
N GLN A 144 2.69 1.77 7.57
CA GLN A 144 3.31 1.63 8.89
C GLN A 144 2.60 2.51 9.92
N THR A 145 2.16 1.89 11.02
CA THR A 145 1.60 2.60 12.17
C THR A 145 2.70 2.88 13.20
N ALA A 146 2.72 4.08 13.77
CA ALA A 146 3.61 4.40 14.87
C ALA A 146 2.97 4.01 16.21
N ASP A 147 3.71 3.32 17.09
CA ASP A 147 3.17 2.88 18.40
C ASP A 147 2.92 4.04 19.39
N ARG A 148 3.56 5.19 19.19
CA ARG A 148 3.61 6.29 20.17
C ARG A 148 3.00 7.60 19.70
N GLU A 149 2.79 7.77 18.40
CA GLU A 149 2.12 8.92 17.80
C GLU A 149 0.93 8.40 16.99
N ALA A 150 -0.20 9.11 16.98
CA ALA A 150 -1.30 8.87 16.05
C ALA A 150 -0.87 9.25 14.63
N ALA A 151 0.08 8.51 14.08
CA ALA A 151 0.73 8.75 12.82
C ALA A 151 0.80 7.47 12.00
N VAL A 152 0.51 7.63 10.71
CA VAL A 152 0.54 6.57 9.71
C VAL A 152 1.50 6.98 8.61
N LEU A 153 2.47 6.14 8.32
CA LEU A 153 3.38 6.30 7.20
C LEU A 153 2.86 5.49 6.00
N LEU A 154 2.53 6.19 4.93
CA LEU A 154 2.25 5.60 3.63
C LEU A 154 3.56 5.50 2.86
N ARG A 155 3.92 4.29 2.43
CA ARG A 155 5.18 4.04 1.72
C ARG A 155 4.93 3.24 0.46
N PRO A 156 4.81 3.88 -0.72
CA PRO A 156 5.01 3.19 -1.99
C PRO A 156 6.40 2.55 -2.01
N MET A 157 6.46 1.30 -2.45
CA MET A 157 7.69 0.50 -2.49
C MET A 157 7.81 -0.21 -3.82
N TYR A 158 9.00 -0.17 -4.43
CA TYR A 158 9.31 -1.05 -5.55
C TYR A 158 9.78 -2.41 -5.04
N LEU A 159 9.40 -3.46 -5.76
CA LEU A 159 9.82 -4.84 -5.51
C LEU A 159 10.80 -5.30 -6.58
N ASP A 160 11.68 -6.23 -6.22
CA ASP A 160 12.50 -6.97 -7.18
C ASP A 160 11.58 -7.69 -8.18
N TYR A 161 11.66 -7.28 -9.45
CA TYR A 161 10.80 -7.76 -10.52
C TYR A 161 11.00 -9.25 -10.81
N ASP A 162 12.24 -9.73 -10.79
CA ASP A 162 12.57 -11.11 -11.11
C ASP A 162 12.08 -12.05 -10.00
N GLN A 163 12.24 -11.64 -8.74
CA GLN A 163 11.68 -12.39 -7.61
C GLN A 163 10.15 -12.40 -7.65
N PHE A 164 9.53 -11.26 -7.99
CA PHE A 164 8.09 -11.17 -8.15
C PHE A 164 7.58 -12.14 -9.23
N GLN A 165 8.18 -12.16 -10.43
CA GLN A 165 7.79 -13.08 -11.50
C GLN A 165 7.88 -14.55 -11.09
N ARG A 166 8.95 -14.94 -10.39
CA ARG A 166 9.12 -16.33 -9.89
C ARG A 166 8.02 -16.71 -8.88
N SER A 167 7.62 -15.76 -8.02
CA SER A 167 6.57 -16.01 -7.03
C SER A 167 5.20 -16.23 -7.69
N GLN A 168 4.87 -15.48 -8.76
CA GLN A 168 3.64 -15.66 -9.53
C GLN A 168 3.58 -17.03 -10.22
N GLN A 169 4.68 -17.44 -10.86
CA GLN A 169 4.76 -18.74 -11.54
C GLN A 169 4.60 -19.92 -10.57
N GLN A 170 5.09 -19.79 -9.34
CA GLN A 170 4.93 -20.82 -8.30
C GLN A 170 3.50 -20.86 -7.73
N ALA A 171 2.82 -19.72 -7.63
CA ALA A 171 1.43 -19.65 -7.19
C ALA A 171 0.48 -20.27 -8.24
N GLU A 172 0.71 -20.02 -9.52
CA GLU A 172 -0.10 -20.56 -10.63
C GLU A 172 0.19 -22.05 -10.91
N GLY A 173 1.43 -22.51 -10.69
CA GLY A 173 1.83 -23.91 -10.88
C GLY A 173 1.39 -24.87 -9.75
N GLY A 174 0.97 -24.35 -8.60
CA GLY A 174 0.58 -25.13 -7.42
C GLY A 174 -0.87 -25.65 -7.43
N GLU A 175 -1.72 -25.17 -8.34
CA GLU A 175 -3.15 -25.51 -8.40
C GLU A 175 -3.47 -26.73 -9.30
N SER A 176 -2.44 -27.41 -9.82
CA SER A 176 -2.61 -28.60 -10.69
C SER A 176 -2.04 -29.87 -10.07
N THR A 177 -2.41 -30.19 -8.83
CA THR A 177 -2.38 -31.58 -8.30
C THR A 177 -3.31 -31.71 -7.09
N ALA A 178 -4.58 -32.01 -7.33
CA ALA A 178 -5.49 -32.63 -6.36
C ALA A 178 -6.57 -33.42 -7.11
#